data_AF-A0A4Q4D132-F1
#
_entry.id   AF-A0A4Q4D132-F1
#
_cell.length_a   1.000
_cell.length_b   1.000
_cell.length_c   1.000
_cell.angle_alpha   90.00
_cell.angle_beta   90.00
_cell.angle_gamma   90.00
#
_symmetry.space_group_name_H-M   'P 1'
#
loop_
_entity.id
_entity.type
_entity.pdbx_description
1 polymer ?
#
loop_
_entity_poly.entity_id
_entity_poly.type
_entity_poly.pdbx_seq_one_letter_code
_entity_poly.pdbx_strand_id
1 'polypeptide(L)' 'PEEFGRAAAFLLSPAAAYLTGISLPVDGGITRAL' A
#
# COMPACT_ATOMS: atom_id res chain seq x y z
N PRO A 1 -2.07 11.77 -8.06
CA PRO A 1 -1.07 11.64 -6.95
C PRO A 1 -1.67 11.14 -5.63
N GLU A 2 -2.95 11.39 -5.45
CA GLU A 2 -3.78 11.18 -4.26
C GLU A 2 -3.88 9.69 -3.89
N GLU A 3 -3.85 8.79 -4.87
CA GLU A 3 -3.91 7.34 -4.65
C GLU A 3 -2.69 6.83 -3.88
N PHE A 4 -1.49 7.28 -4.27
CA PHE A 4 -0.25 7.00 -3.51
C PHE A 4 -0.30 7.61 -2.12
N GLY A 5 -0.81 8.85 -2.00
CA GLY A 5 -0.95 9.53 -0.71
C GLY A 5 -1.85 8.77 0.26
N ARG A 6 -2.97 8.22 -0.21
CA ARG A 6 -3.86 7.38 0.61
C ARG A 6 -3.19 6.07 1.03
N ALA A 7 -2.46 5.42 0.13
CA ALA A 7 -1.72 4.20 0.47
C ALA A 7 -0.63 4.47 1.52
N ALA A 8 0.12 5.57 1.36
CA ALA A 8 1.11 5.99 2.35
C ALA A 8 0.47 6.35 3.69
N ALA A 9 -0.64 7.07 3.68
CA ALA A 9 -1.38 7.42 4.90
C ALA A 9 -1.89 6.17 5.64
N PHE A 10 -2.36 5.15 4.91
CA PHE A 10 -2.73 3.86 5.49
C PHE A 10 -1.53 3.16 6.14
N LEU A 11 -0.39 3.06 5.44
CA LEU A 11 0.82 2.42 5.97
C LEU A 11 1.38 3.13 7.21
N LEU A 12 1.15 4.43 7.35
CA LEU A 12 1.53 5.22 8.53
C LEU A 12 0.50 5.17 9.67
N SER A 13 -0.63 4.49 9.48
CA SER A 13 -1.69 4.39 10.48
C SER A 13 -1.51 3.17 11.40
N PRO A 14 -2.14 3.17 12.59
CA PRO A 14 -2.15 1.98 13.46
C PRO A 14 -2.76 0.73 12.83
N ALA A 15 -3.62 0.88 11.81
CA ALA A 15 -4.23 -0.24 11.12
C ALA A 15 -3.21 -1.10 10.36
N ALA A 16 -2.05 -0.54 10.01
CA ALA A 16 -0.96 -1.22 9.33
C ALA A 16 0.08 -1.81 10.30
N ALA A 17 -0.17 -1.86 11.62
CA ALA A 17 0.83 -2.22 12.63
C ALA A 17 1.48 -3.62 12.44
N TYR A 18 0.82 -4.53 11.72
CA TYR A 18 1.33 -5.87 11.43
C TYR A 18 1.97 -6.01 10.03
N LEU A 19 1.99 -4.94 9.24
CA LEU A 19 2.58 -4.94 7.90
C LEU A 19 4.04 -4.49 7.98
N THR A 20 4.96 -5.41 7.71
CA THR A 20 6.40 -5.13 7.65
C THR A 20 7.07 -6.00 6.59
N GLY A 21 8.11 -5.47 5.94
CA GLY A 21 8.88 -6.21 4.94
C GLY A 21 8.13 -6.58 3.67
N ILE A 22 7.01 -5.91 3.38
CA ILE A 22 6.18 -6.15 2.19
C ILE A 22 6.24 -4.99 1.20
N SER A 23 5.92 -5.27 -0.06
CA SER A 23 5.67 -4.26 -1.09
C SER A 23 4.17 -4.17 -1.36
N LEU A 24 3.61 -2.96 -1.27
CA LEU A 24 2.22 -2.66 -1.60
C LEU A 24 2.15 -2.02 -2.99
N PRO A 25 1.78 -2.77 -4.06
CA PRO A 25 1.65 -2.19 -5.39
C PRO A 25 0.44 -1.24 -5.45
N VAL A 26 0.66 -0.04 -6.01
CA VAL A 26 -0.37 0.98 -6.26
C VAL A 26 -0.30 1.37 -7.73
N ASP A 27 -0.73 0.48 -8.61
CA ASP A 27 -0.48 0.57 -10.06
C ASP A 27 -1.74 0.31 -10.92
N GLY A 28 -2.91 0.25 -10.30
CA GLY A 28 -4.17 0.00 -11.03
C GLY A 28 -4.32 -1.42 -11.57
N GLY A 29 -3.56 -2.39 -11.06
CA GLY A 29 -3.66 -3.80 -11.47
C GLY A 29 -2.69 -4.20 -12.57
N ILE A 30 -1.59 -3.46 -12.74
CA ILE A 30 -0.52 -3.80 -13.68
C ILE A 30 0.28 -4.99 -13.14
N THR A 31 0.56 -4.99 -11.84
CA THR A 31 1.23 -6.11 -11.18
C THR A 31 0.31 -7.31 -11.12
N ARG A 32 0.77 -8.44 -11.68
CA ARG A 32 0.07 -9.73 -11.60
C ARG A 32 0.20 -10.30 -10.18
N ALA A 33 -0.93 -10.67 -9.59
CA ALA A 33 -0.99 -11.42 -8.33
C ALA A 33 -1.49 -12.86 -8.58
N LEU A 34 -1.24 -13.74 -7.62
CA LEU A 34 -1.62 -15.16 -7.66
C LEU A 34 -3.13 -15.37 -7.47
#